data_AF-A0A7K4AAY1-F1
#
_entry.id   AF-A0A7K4AAY1-F1
#
_cell.length_a   1.000
_cell.length_b   1.000
_cell.length_c   1.000
_cell.angle_alpha   90.00
_cell.angle_beta   90.00
_cell.angle_gamma   90.00
#
_symmetry.space_group_name_H-M   'P 1'
#
loop_
_entity.id
_entity.type
_entity.pdbx_description
1 polymer ?
#
loop_
_entity_poly.entity_id
_entity_poly.type
_entity_poly.pdbx_seq_one_letter_code
_entity_poly.pdbx_strand_id
1 'polypeptide(L)'
;MKSDIDISQDVSMQPINDVIKSLGLSSEEIHPYGDYMAKIPLKILQQFDDRPDGKLVLISAITATKAGEGKTVTSIGLIQALGNLGVKVIGALREPSIGPVFGIKGGATGGGMSQLYPMWDINLHFTGDIHAVSSAHNLLSSIVENHIAKGNELNIDITRIVWQKVIDINCRELRRTIVGLGGRMMGGVPHESGFIITAASEISAILSLTTSISDLRSRLENIVVAYDIDGRPVRARQFNCIGAMMLLLKDAISPNIVQTLEGQPVFVHGFPFANIAHGANSLIATKYALKLADVVVTEAGFATDLGAEKFFDIVCRQGGFIPNCGVIVATVRALKMHGGASLEDTLRSKTTDITVLKKGFANLDKHIDNIRRYGIPVVVAINHFPTDTDEEIELIHAHCDELEIPCALSTAFSEGGRGGLDLARTIMKTLSEEDGNFQYLYDLDLPIHDKIERIATEIYGASGVEYIGTAMRDIRSIELAGGGHLPICIAKTQMSLSDDPKLKGAPEGWILTVREVLMSAGARFIIPICGNIMLMPGLPSQPAAEGIDYTNEGRIIGLD
;
A
#
# COMPACT_ATOMS: atom_id res chain seq x y z
N MET A 1 -1.70 27.51 9.57
CA MET A 1 -2.80 26.67 9.05
C MET A 1 -3.42 25.97 10.25
N LYS A 2 -4.73 25.66 10.22
CA LYS A 2 -5.31 24.75 11.23
C LYS A 2 -4.64 23.37 11.13
N SER A 3 -4.70 22.58 12.20
CA SER A 3 -4.26 21.18 12.12
C SER A 3 -5.18 20.38 11.20
N ASP A 4 -4.76 19.19 10.79
CA ASP A 4 -5.51 18.38 9.83
C ASP A 4 -6.84 17.92 10.46
N ILE A 5 -6.80 17.53 11.74
CA ILE A 5 -8.00 17.16 12.50
C ILE A 5 -8.97 18.33 12.73
N ASP A 6 -8.45 19.54 12.94
CA ASP A 6 -9.28 20.75 13.09
C ASP A 6 -9.96 21.11 11.77
N ILE A 7 -9.23 21.00 10.64
CA ILE A 7 -9.84 21.17 9.31
C ILE A 7 -10.96 20.15 9.15
N SER A 8 -10.69 18.85 9.35
CA SER A 8 -11.69 17.80 9.15
C SER A 8 -12.91 17.95 10.05
N GLN A 9 -12.78 18.41 11.30
CA GLN A 9 -13.92 18.60 12.21
C GLN A 9 -14.77 19.85 11.90
N ASP A 10 -14.19 20.87 11.25
CA ASP A 10 -14.87 22.13 10.94
C ASP A 10 -15.65 22.10 9.62
N VAL A 11 -15.42 21.12 8.74
CA VAL A 11 -16.13 21.03 7.45
C VAL A 11 -17.51 20.37 7.62
N SER A 12 -18.53 20.94 6.95
CA SER A 12 -19.83 20.30 6.80
C SER A 12 -19.84 19.45 5.52
N MET A 13 -20.02 18.14 5.68
CA MET A 13 -19.94 17.17 4.59
C MET A 13 -21.30 16.66 4.14
N GLN A 14 -21.37 16.20 2.88
CA GLN A 14 -22.58 15.60 2.33
C GLN A 14 -22.85 14.26 3.01
N PRO A 15 -24.11 13.91 3.32
CA PRO A 15 -24.44 12.55 3.72
C PRO A 15 -24.00 11.55 2.64
N ILE A 16 -23.59 10.35 3.05
CA ILE A 16 -23.08 9.32 2.12
C ILE A 16 -24.11 8.94 1.05
N ASN A 17 -25.40 9.03 1.39
CA ASN A 17 -26.51 8.82 0.46
C ASN A 17 -26.50 9.79 -0.72
N ASP A 18 -25.97 11.00 -0.57
CA ASP A 18 -25.86 11.96 -1.66
C ASP A 18 -24.62 11.69 -2.52
N VAL A 19 -23.52 11.28 -1.89
CA VAL A 19 -22.29 10.86 -2.60
C VAL A 19 -22.57 9.67 -3.51
N ILE A 20 -23.25 8.63 -3.02
CA ILE A 20 -23.52 7.42 -3.82
C ILE A 20 -24.53 7.64 -4.95
N LYS A 21 -25.39 8.66 -4.89
CA LYS A 21 -26.27 9.03 -6.01
C LYS A 21 -25.46 9.43 -7.24
N SER A 22 -24.30 10.08 -7.07
CA SER A 22 -23.39 10.42 -8.17
C SER A 22 -22.84 9.18 -8.89
N LEU A 23 -22.82 8.03 -8.21
CA LEU A 23 -22.43 6.73 -8.74
C LEU A 23 -23.59 6.00 -9.43
N GLY A 24 -24.81 6.53 -9.35
CA GLY A 24 -26.03 5.90 -9.85
C GLY A 24 -26.57 4.80 -8.92
N LEU A 25 -26.28 4.89 -7.62
CA LEU A 25 -26.75 3.95 -6.59
C LEU A 25 -27.81 4.60 -5.70
N SER A 26 -28.66 3.78 -5.11
CA SER A 26 -29.67 4.16 -4.13
C SER A 26 -29.28 3.78 -2.69
N SER A 27 -29.94 4.38 -1.70
CA SER A 27 -29.69 4.10 -0.28
C SER A 27 -30.00 2.66 0.14
N GLU A 28 -30.83 1.95 -0.62
CA GLU A 28 -31.18 0.53 -0.36
C GLU A 28 -30.09 -0.44 -0.85
N GLU A 29 -29.16 0.04 -1.68
CA GLU A 29 -28.09 -0.75 -2.30
C GLU A 29 -26.76 -0.65 -1.55
N ILE A 30 -26.73 0.03 -0.41
CA ILE A 30 -25.54 0.19 0.42
C ILE A 30 -25.81 -0.23 1.86
N HIS A 31 -24.75 -0.49 2.62
CA HIS A 31 -24.81 -0.68 4.06
C HIS A 31 -24.16 0.53 4.74
N PRO A 32 -24.93 1.51 5.24
CA PRO A 32 -24.37 2.69 5.88
C PRO A 32 -23.65 2.37 7.19
N TYR A 33 -22.54 3.06 7.44
CA TYR A 33 -21.80 3.09 8.70
C TYR A 33 -21.79 4.53 9.18
N GLY A 34 -22.80 4.88 9.98
CA GLY A 34 -23.09 6.29 10.28
C GLY A 34 -23.56 7.07 9.04
N ASP A 35 -23.40 8.38 9.08
CA ASP A 35 -23.97 9.28 8.07
C ASP A 35 -23.06 9.50 6.85
N TYR A 36 -21.76 9.19 6.98
CA TYR A 36 -20.73 9.64 6.04
C TYR A 36 -19.90 8.52 5.41
N MET A 37 -20.20 7.26 5.73
CA MET A 37 -19.49 6.10 5.20
C MET A 37 -20.48 4.99 4.88
N ALA A 38 -20.15 4.13 3.93
CA ALA A 38 -20.94 2.94 3.66
C ALA A 38 -20.09 1.82 3.07
N LYS A 39 -20.54 0.58 3.19
CA LYS A 39 -20.10 -0.53 2.35
C LYS A 39 -21.00 -0.68 1.15
N ILE A 40 -20.43 -0.95 -0.03
CA ILE A 40 -21.20 -1.31 -1.22
C ILE A 40 -21.09 -2.82 -1.43
N PRO A 41 -22.18 -3.60 -1.25
CA PRO A 41 -22.14 -5.04 -1.39
C PRO A 41 -21.63 -5.47 -2.77
N LEU A 42 -20.75 -6.47 -2.81
CA LEU A 42 -20.16 -6.94 -4.06
C LEU A 42 -21.21 -7.31 -5.14
N LYS A 43 -22.35 -7.87 -4.72
CA LYS A 43 -23.47 -8.22 -5.61
C LYS A 43 -24.08 -6.99 -6.32
N ILE A 44 -24.12 -5.85 -5.65
CA ILE A 44 -24.60 -4.59 -6.24
C ILE A 44 -23.59 -4.10 -7.28
N LEU A 45 -22.30 -4.15 -6.97
CA LEU A 45 -21.25 -3.70 -7.89
C LEU A 45 -21.18 -4.54 -9.17
N GLN A 46 -21.46 -5.84 -9.09
CA GLN A 46 -21.49 -6.76 -10.24
C GLN A 46 -22.46 -6.34 -11.35
N GLN A 47 -23.47 -5.49 -11.06
CA GLN A 47 -24.35 -4.95 -12.11
C GLN A 47 -23.62 -4.06 -13.12
N PHE A 48 -22.40 -3.61 -12.81
CA PHE A 48 -21.58 -2.76 -13.65
C PHE A 48 -20.48 -3.51 -14.42
N ASP A 49 -20.44 -4.85 -14.34
CA ASP A 49 -19.36 -5.65 -14.96
C ASP A 49 -19.24 -5.43 -16.48
N ASP A 50 -20.35 -5.19 -17.16
CA ASP A 50 -20.40 -4.97 -18.61
C ASP A 50 -20.05 -3.53 -19.05
N ARG A 51 -19.81 -2.60 -18.11
CA ARG A 51 -19.40 -1.24 -18.47
C ARG A 51 -17.94 -1.22 -18.98
N PRO A 52 -17.60 -0.33 -19.92
CA PRO A 52 -16.20 -0.10 -20.26
C PRO A 52 -15.46 0.48 -19.05
N ASP A 53 -14.16 0.19 -18.96
CA ASP A 53 -13.30 0.80 -17.95
C ASP A 53 -12.94 2.24 -18.34
N GLY A 54 -12.93 3.14 -17.36
CA GLY A 54 -12.33 4.46 -17.46
C GLY A 54 -10.80 4.41 -17.50
N LYS A 55 -10.17 5.59 -17.36
CA LYS A 55 -8.71 5.72 -17.35
C LYS A 55 -8.15 5.55 -15.94
N LEU A 56 -7.08 4.76 -15.79
CA LEU A 56 -6.42 4.49 -14.52
C LEU A 56 -5.15 5.33 -14.36
N VAL A 57 -5.11 6.19 -13.34
CA VAL A 57 -3.95 7.01 -12.96
C VAL A 57 -3.37 6.48 -11.66
N LEU A 58 -2.09 6.06 -11.71
CA LEU A 58 -1.35 5.59 -10.54
C LEU A 58 -0.49 6.72 -9.97
N ILE A 59 -0.73 7.09 -8.71
CA ILE A 59 0.14 7.99 -7.95
C ILE A 59 1.22 7.18 -7.24
N SER A 60 2.46 7.57 -7.45
CA SER A 60 3.65 7.11 -6.73
C SER A 60 4.48 8.31 -6.29
N ALA A 61 5.68 8.07 -5.78
CA ALA A 61 6.58 9.13 -5.33
C ALA A 61 8.03 8.76 -5.61
N ILE A 62 8.91 9.75 -5.41
CA ILE A 62 10.33 9.51 -5.21
C ILE A 62 10.59 8.75 -3.89
N THR A 63 11.81 8.25 -3.71
CA THR A 63 12.21 7.48 -2.53
C THR A 63 11.90 8.27 -1.25
N ALA A 64 11.35 7.60 -0.23
CA ALA A 64 10.88 8.29 0.96
C ALA A 64 12.03 8.91 1.76
N THR A 65 11.82 10.16 2.19
CA THR A 65 12.74 10.91 3.04
C THR A 65 12.06 11.30 4.36
N LYS A 66 12.85 11.86 5.30
CA LYS A 66 12.27 12.40 6.54
C LYS A 66 11.53 13.72 6.33
N ALA A 67 11.69 14.37 5.17
CA ALA A 67 11.01 15.63 4.86
C ALA A 67 9.54 15.42 4.47
N GLY A 68 9.20 14.21 4.00
CA GLY A 68 7.87 13.85 3.53
C GLY A 68 7.59 14.35 2.11
N GLU A 69 6.96 13.49 1.31
CA GLU A 69 6.68 13.77 -0.10
C GLU A 69 5.22 14.20 -0.33
N GLY A 70 4.30 13.83 0.56
CA GLY A 70 2.88 14.21 0.45
C GLY A 70 2.11 13.43 -0.63
N LYS A 71 2.50 12.19 -0.94
CA LYS A 71 1.88 11.39 -2.00
C LYS A 71 0.35 11.30 -1.91
N THR A 72 -0.18 10.95 -0.74
CA THR A 72 -1.63 10.80 -0.55
C THR A 72 -2.36 12.15 -0.58
N VAL A 73 -1.69 13.24 -0.19
CA VAL A 73 -2.19 14.61 -0.39
C VAL A 73 -2.36 14.88 -1.88
N THR A 74 -1.38 14.51 -2.72
CA THR A 74 -1.50 14.63 -4.18
C THR A 74 -2.59 13.74 -4.75
N SER A 75 -2.73 12.49 -4.28
CA SER A 75 -3.81 11.59 -4.71
C SER A 75 -5.18 12.22 -4.50
N ILE A 76 -5.44 12.70 -3.28
CA ILE A 76 -6.74 13.29 -2.90
C ILE A 76 -6.93 14.66 -3.56
N GLY A 77 -5.90 15.49 -3.60
CA GLY A 77 -5.92 16.79 -4.26
C GLY A 77 -6.17 16.68 -5.77
N LEU A 78 -5.63 15.67 -6.44
CA LEU A 78 -5.91 15.39 -7.85
C LEU A 78 -7.36 14.95 -8.06
N ILE A 79 -7.91 14.12 -7.17
CA ILE A 79 -9.33 13.73 -7.20
C ILE A 79 -10.22 14.97 -7.10
N GLN A 80 -9.94 15.86 -6.14
CA GLN A 80 -10.67 17.13 -5.98
C GLN A 80 -10.56 18.01 -7.22
N ALA A 81 -9.33 18.16 -7.74
CA ALA A 81 -9.06 18.99 -8.91
C ALA A 81 -9.76 18.49 -10.18
N LEU A 82 -9.73 17.18 -10.44
CA LEU A 82 -10.45 16.56 -11.57
C LEU A 82 -11.96 16.76 -11.44
N GLY A 83 -12.51 16.60 -10.23
CA GLY A 83 -13.91 16.89 -9.96
C GLY A 83 -14.28 18.35 -10.23
N ASN A 84 -13.41 19.29 -9.86
CA ASN A 84 -13.60 20.73 -10.15
C ASN A 84 -13.50 21.07 -11.64
N LEU A 85 -12.82 20.25 -12.44
CA LEU A 85 -12.83 20.33 -13.91
C LEU A 85 -14.07 19.68 -14.54
N GLY A 86 -14.99 19.13 -13.74
CA GLY A 86 -16.18 18.44 -14.20
C GLY A 86 -15.92 17.01 -14.71
N VAL A 87 -14.74 16.45 -14.45
CA VAL A 87 -14.41 15.06 -14.80
C VAL A 87 -15.10 14.13 -13.80
N LYS A 88 -15.76 13.07 -14.29
CA LYS A 88 -16.30 12.03 -13.42
C LYS A 88 -15.14 11.19 -12.87
N VAL A 89 -14.68 11.55 -11.68
CA VAL A 89 -13.52 10.94 -11.02
C VAL A 89 -13.92 10.16 -9.76
N ILE A 90 -13.27 9.02 -9.55
CA ILE A 90 -13.37 8.23 -8.30
C ILE A 90 -11.96 7.92 -7.80
N GLY A 91 -11.74 8.07 -6.49
CA GLY A 91 -10.52 7.61 -5.84
C GLY A 91 -10.58 6.13 -5.43
N ALA A 92 -9.43 5.45 -5.39
CA ALA A 92 -9.31 4.11 -4.82
C ALA A 92 -8.04 4.03 -3.96
N LEU A 93 -8.21 4.08 -2.63
CA LEU A 93 -7.14 4.22 -1.64
C LEU A 93 -7.18 3.08 -0.60
N ARG A 94 -6.09 2.94 0.16
CA ARG A 94 -5.95 1.91 1.20
C ARG A 94 -6.51 2.39 2.53
N GLU A 95 -7.03 1.45 3.29
CA GLU A 95 -7.29 1.67 4.71
C GLU A 95 -5.95 1.71 5.47
N PRO A 96 -5.73 2.70 6.35
CA PRO A 96 -4.57 2.73 7.24
C PRO A 96 -4.67 1.65 8.33
N SER A 97 -3.52 1.08 8.70
CA SER A 97 -3.42 0.31 9.95
C SER A 97 -3.49 1.24 11.16
N ILE A 98 -4.13 0.78 12.22
CA ILE A 98 -4.34 1.48 13.49
C ILE A 98 -3.01 1.65 14.24
N GLY A 99 -2.16 0.61 14.23
CA GLY A 99 -0.91 0.60 14.99
C GLY A 99 0.00 1.83 14.73
N PRO A 100 0.29 2.18 13.47
CA PRO A 100 1.07 3.37 13.11
C PRO A 100 0.51 4.72 13.58
N VAL A 101 -0.83 4.86 13.68
CA VAL A 101 -1.52 6.10 14.09
C VAL A 101 -1.10 6.51 15.50
N PHE A 102 -0.97 5.53 16.41
CA PHE A 102 -0.53 5.74 17.78
C PHE A 102 1.00 5.82 17.94
N GLY A 103 1.74 5.63 16.85
CA GLY A 103 3.21 5.55 16.83
C GLY A 103 3.87 6.84 16.34
N ILE A 104 4.25 6.84 15.06
CA ILE A 104 5.07 7.89 14.41
C ILE A 104 4.33 8.52 13.23
N LYS A 105 3.35 7.82 12.65
CA LYS A 105 2.78 8.15 11.35
C LYS A 105 1.42 8.83 11.55
N GLY A 106 1.29 10.05 11.03
CA GLY A 106 -0.02 10.68 10.83
C GLY A 106 -0.88 9.92 9.82
N GLY A 107 -2.15 10.30 9.72
CA GLY A 107 -3.18 9.53 9.01
C GLY A 107 -2.85 9.24 7.53
N ALA A 108 -3.30 8.10 7.00
CA ALA A 108 -3.24 7.83 5.54
C ALA A 108 -4.43 8.45 4.78
N THR A 109 -5.04 9.46 5.38
CA THR A 109 -6.25 10.14 4.93
C THR A 109 -5.96 11.45 4.19
N GLY A 110 -4.70 11.72 3.85
CA GLY A 110 -4.29 12.95 3.19
C GLY A 110 -3.70 13.97 4.17
N GLY A 111 -3.97 15.26 3.94
CA GLY A 111 -3.54 16.34 4.81
C GLY A 111 -3.96 17.71 4.28
N GLY A 112 -4.05 18.70 5.18
CA GLY A 112 -4.47 20.06 4.88
C GLY A 112 -5.89 20.10 4.30
N MET A 113 -6.07 20.76 3.16
CA MET A 113 -7.35 20.84 2.45
C MET A 113 -7.59 19.65 1.50
N SER A 114 -6.65 18.69 1.44
CA SER A 114 -6.75 17.47 0.64
C SER A 114 -6.84 16.24 1.52
N GLN A 115 -8.01 16.01 2.11
CA GLN A 115 -8.27 14.90 3.02
C GLN A 115 -9.49 14.05 2.61
N LEU A 116 -9.51 12.81 3.08
CA LEU A 116 -10.71 11.97 3.14
C LEU A 116 -11.49 12.28 4.42
N TYR A 117 -12.81 12.19 4.31
CA TYR A 117 -13.72 12.38 5.43
C TYR A 117 -14.63 11.16 5.64
N PRO A 118 -14.90 10.74 6.90
CA PRO A 118 -14.35 11.28 8.15
C PRO A 118 -12.97 10.70 8.50
N MET A 119 -11.99 11.57 8.72
CA MET A 119 -10.59 11.18 8.96
C MET A 119 -10.42 10.23 10.15
N TRP A 120 -11.11 10.50 11.26
CA TRP A 120 -10.95 9.74 12.51
C TRP A 120 -11.47 8.31 12.40
N ASP A 121 -12.60 8.10 11.71
CA ASP A 121 -13.12 6.75 11.54
C ASP A 121 -12.20 5.94 10.64
N ILE A 122 -11.74 6.52 9.52
CA ILE A 122 -10.83 5.85 8.57
C ILE A 122 -9.50 5.47 9.24
N ASN A 123 -8.94 6.33 10.09
CA ASN A 123 -7.68 6.06 10.79
C ASN A 123 -7.81 5.09 11.98
N LEU A 124 -9.03 4.79 12.44
CA LEU A 124 -9.28 3.93 13.59
C LEU A 124 -9.97 2.64 13.16
N HIS A 125 -11.21 2.41 13.60
CA HIS A 125 -11.90 1.14 13.39
C HIS A 125 -12.57 1.03 12.02
N PHE A 126 -12.80 2.18 11.38
CA PHE A 126 -13.50 2.34 10.12
C PHE A 126 -14.75 1.46 10.05
N THR A 127 -14.83 0.55 9.09
CA THR A 127 -15.93 -0.41 8.93
C THR A 127 -15.62 -1.78 9.52
N GLY A 128 -14.47 -1.96 10.17
CA GLY A 128 -14.06 -3.17 10.86
C GLY A 128 -13.33 -4.21 9.99
N ASP A 129 -12.81 -3.83 8.82
CA ASP A 129 -12.19 -4.78 7.87
C ASP A 129 -10.90 -5.37 8.43
N ILE A 130 -10.06 -4.55 9.06
CA ILE A 130 -8.86 -4.99 9.78
C ILE A 130 -9.21 -5.93 10.93
N HIS A 131 -10.31 -5.68 11.65
CA HIS A 131 -10.77 -6.57 12.73
C HIS A 131 -11.22 -7.91 12.18
N ALA A 132 -11.98 -7.93 11.09
CA ALA A 132 -12.41 -9.15 10.42
C ALA A 132 -11.23 -10.01 9.96
N VAL A 133 -10.20 -9.39 9.35
CA VAL A 133 -8.95 -10.07 8.97
C VAL A 133 -8.19 -10.58 10.19
N SER A 134 -8.10 -9.78 11.26
CA SER A 134 -7.44 -10.19 12.50
C SER A 134 -8.11 -11.43 13.10
N SER A 135 -9.45 -11.43 13.17
CA SER A 135 -10.25 -12.56 13.66
C SER A 135 -10.08 -13.80 12.78
N ALA A 136 -10.16 -13.66 11.45
CA ALA A 136 -10.00 -14.78 10.53
C ALA A 136 -8.59 -15.40 10.60
N HIS A 137 -7.56 -14.56 10.69
CA HIS A 137 -6.17 -15.00 10.83
C HIS A 137 -5.94 -15.74 12.15
N ASN A 138 -6.41 -15.15 13.26
CA ASN A 138 -6.23 -15.72 14.59
C ASN A 138 -7.11 -16.95 14.83
N LEU A 139 -8.24 -17.09 14.13
CA LEU A 139 -9.02 -18.33 14.08
C LEU A 139 -8.21 -19.46 13.44
N LEU A 140 -7.62 -19.22 12.26
CA LEU A 140 -6.78 -20.20 11.58
C LEU A 140 -5.60 -20.63 12.46
N SER A 141 -4.88 -19.66 13.05
CA SER A 141 -3.80 -19.93 14.01
C SER A 141 -4.29 -20.80 15.17
N SER A 142 -5.42 -20.45 15.80
CA SER A 142 -5.95 -21.21 16.95
C SER A 142 -6.39 -22.63 16.58
N ILE A 143 -6.86 -22.86 15.35
CA ILE A 143 -7.23 -24.19 14.86
C ILE A 143 -5.99 -25.05 14.61
N VAL A 144 -4.91 -24.48 14.07
CA VAL A 144 -3.62 -25.17 13.92
C VAL A 144 -3.09 -25.61 15.29
N GLU A 145 -3.10 -24.72 16.27
CA GLU A 145 -2.70 -25.02 17.65
C GLU A 145 -3.55 -26.13 18.27
N ASN A 146 -4.87 -26.04 18.12
CA ASN A 146 -5.79 -27.06 18.62
C ASN A 146 -5.52 -28.41 17.95
N HIS A 147 -5.27 -28.44 16.64
CA HIS A 147 -4.94 -29.67 15.91
C HIS A 147 -3.69 -30.34 16.49
N ILE A 148 -2.64 -29.56 16.75
CA ILE A 148 -1.39 -30.04 17.36
C ILE A 148 -1.66 -30.60 18.77
N ALA A 149 -2.40 -29.86 19.60
CA ALA A 149 -2.73 -30.28 20.96
C ALA A 149 -3.55 -31.59 20.99
N LYS A 150 -4.49 -31.76 20.04
CA LYS A 150 -5.46 -32.87 19.98
C LYS A 150 -4.99 -34.12 19.24
N GLY A 151 -3.72 -34.20 18.85
CA GLY A 151 -3.15 -35.45 18.31
C GLY A 151 -2.21 -35.23 17.14
N ASN A 152 -2.24 -34.05 16.52
CA ASN A 152 -1.39 -33.69 15.40
C ASN A 152 -1.44 -34.72 14.25
N GLU A 153 -2.64 -35.12 13.81
CA GLU A 153 -2.82 -36.14 12.77
C GLU A 153 -2.21 -35.77 11.40
N LEU A 154 -1.88 -34.49 11.21
CA LEU A 154 -1.21 -33.97 10.02
C LEU A 154 0.32 -34.01 10.15
N ASN A 155 0.85 -34.56 11.24
CA ASN A 155 2.28 -34.65 11.55
C ASN A 155 3.02 -33.31 11.39
N ILE A 156 2.41 -32.21 11.82
CA ILE A 156 3.01 -30.88 11.76
C ILE A 156 4.30 -30.87 12.58
N ASP A 157 5.39 -30.40 12.01
CA ASP A 157 6.61 -30.08 12.74
C ASP A 157 6.40 -28.75 13.47
N ILE A 158 6.37 -28.81 14.81
CA ILE A 158 6.13 -27.64 15.66
C ILE A 158 7.21 -26.55 15.53
N THR A 159 8.38 -26.88 14.98
CA THR A 159 9.47 -25.93 14.70
C THR A 159 9.33 -25.26 13.33
N ARG A 160 8.35 -25.70 12.52
CA ARG A 160 8.11 -25.22 11.13
C ARG A 160 6.69 -24.68 10.94
N ILE A 161 6.10 -24.15 12.00
CA ILE A 161 4.86 -23.38 11.93
C ILE A 161 5.23 -21.97 11.44
N VAL A 162 4.73 -21.60 10.26
CA VAL A 162 5.00 -20.28 9.65
C VAL A 162 3.85 -19.30 9.91
N TRP A 163 2.67 -19.80 10.31
CA TRP A 163 1.49 -19.01 10.60
C TRP A 163 1.47 -18.52 12.05
N GLN A 164 1.95 -17.30 12.25
CA GLN A 164 1.96 -16.61 13.53
C GLN A 164 0.56 -16.07 13.90
N LYS A 165 0.44 -15.31 14.99
CA LYS A 165 -0.77 -14.54 15.31
C LYS A 165 -0.65 -13.11 14.77
N VAL A 166 -1.77 -12.39 14.77
CA VAL A 166 -1.81 -10.97 14.37
C VAL A 166 -2.49 -10.08 15.40
N ILE A 167 -2.03 -8.84 15.47
CA ILE A 167 -2.68 -7.74 16.18
C ILE A 167 -2.36 -6.43 15.45
N ASP A 168 -3.32 -5.52 15.34
CA ASP A 168 -3.12 -4.26 14.63
C ASP A 168 -2.62 -3.12 15.55
N ILE A 169 -1.61 -3.43 16.37
CA ILE A 169 -0.97 -2.50 17.31
C ILE A 169 0.56 -2.71 17.25
N ASN A 170 1.32 -1.64 17.47
CA ASN A 170 2.79 -1.68 17.47
C ASN A 170 3.35 -2.30 18.76
N CYS A 171 3.39 -3.64 18.84
CA CYS A 171 3.81 -4.41 20.02
C CYS A 171 5.15 -5.14 19.80
N ARG A 172 6.28 -4.47 20.04
CA ARG A 172 7.63 -5.04 19.77
C ARG A 172 7.94 -6.30 20.61
N GLU A 173 7.36 -6.38 21.79
CA GLU A 173 7.50 -7.47 22.77
C GLU A 173 6.83 -8.77 22.32
N LEU A 174 5.90 -8.72 21.36
CA LEU A 174 5.22 -9.90 20.84
C LEU A 174 5.90 -10.51 19.59
N ARG A 175 7.01 -9.93 19.12
CA ARG A 175 7.74 -10.43 17.93
C ARG A 175 8.18 -11.89 18.05
N ARG A 176 8.56 -12.32 19.26
CA ARG A 176 8.97 -13.68 19.57
C ARG A 176 8.42 -14.07 20.93
N THR A 177 7.65 -15.15 20.96
CA THR A 177 7.00 -15.66 22.16
C THR A 177 7.20 -17.17 22.27
N ILE A 178 7.00 -17.71 23.47
CA ILE A 178 6.80 -19.15 23.66
C ILE A 178 5.33 -19.34 24.03
N VAL A 179 4.62 -20.15 23.25
CA VAL A 179 3.20 -20.47 23.48
C VAL A 179 3.09 -21.88 24.07
N GLY A 180 1.86 -22.36 24.34
CA GLY A 180 1.66 -23.75 24.75
C GLY A 180 2.02 -24.08 26.21
N LEU A 181 2.34 -23.09 27.04
CA LEU A 181 2.78 -23.25 28.43
C LEU A 181 1.62 -23.60 29.38
N GLY A 182 1.92 -24.26 30.51
CA GLY A 182 0.90 -24.68 31.49
C GLY A 182 0.44 -26.14 31.37
N GLY A 183 1.20 -26.96 30.63
CA GLY A 183 0.93 -28.38 30.44
C GLY A 183 -0.06 -28.68 29.31
N ARG A 184 -0.03 -29.90 28.76
CA ARG A 184 -0.75 -30.25 27.52
C ARG A 184 -2.26 -30.02 27.55
N MET A 185 -2.90 -30.24 28.70
CA MET A 185 -4.35 -30.11 28.82
C MET A 185 -4.83 -28.66 28.89
N MET A 186 -4.09 -27.77 29.55
CA MET A 186 -4.47 -26.37 29.73
C MET A 186 -3.83 -25.44 28.70
N GLY A 187 -2.55 -25.66 28.42
CA GLY A 187 -1.70 -24.79 27.60
C GLY A 187 -1.54 -25.23 26.16
N GLY A 188 -1.41 -26.53 25.91
CA GLY A 188 -1.08 -27.08 24.58
C GLY A 188 0.36 -27.59 24.51
N VAL A 189 1.00 -27.48 23.34
CA VAL A 189 2.37 -27.97 23.09
C VAL A 189 3.34 -26.78 23.04
N PRO A 190 4.32 -26.68 23.96
CA PRO A 190 5.28 -25.58 23.95
C PRO A 190 6.13 -25.52 22.69
N HIS A 191 6.19 -24.34 22.06
CA HIS A 191 7.06 -24.05 20.92
C HIS A 191 7.21 -22.52 20.72
N GLU A 192 8.16 -22.12 19.88
CA GLU A 192 8.36 -20.70 19.52
C GLU A 192 7.29 -20.21 18.57
N SER A 193 6.79 -18.99 18.79
CA SER A 193 5.80 -18.33 17.95
C SER A 193 6.02 -16.81 17.98
N GLY A 194 5.04 -16.04 17.52
CA GLY A 194 5.09 -14.58 17.55
C GLY A 194 3.81 -13.94 17.04
N PHE A 195 3.85 -12.61 16.97
CA PHE A 195 2.83 -11.78 16.34
C PHE A 195 3.44 -10.91 15.25
N ILE A 196 2.68 -10.74 14.17
CA ILE A 196 2.91 -9.71 13.15
C ILE A 196 1.77 -8.68 13.18
N ILE A 197 2.00 -7.49 12.63
CA ILE A 197 0.92 -6.51 12.50
C ILE A 197 -0.15 -7.02 11.53
N THR A 198 -1.43 -6.74 11.75
CA THR A 198 -2.50 -7.31 10.90
C THR A 198 -2.33 -6.96 9.41
N ALA A 199 -1.81 -5.77 9.07
CA ALA A 199 -1.47 -5.41 7.69
C ALA A 199 -0.42 -6.33 7.03
N ALA A 200 0.41 -7.03 7.82
CA ALA A 200 1.39 -8.02 7.36
C ALA A 200 0.79 -9.43 7.18
N SER A 201 -0.48 -9.64 7.54
CA SER A 201 -1.20 -10.89 7.32
C SER A 201 -1.32 -11.22 5.83
N GLU A 202 -1.10 -12.49 5.46
CA GLU A 202 -1.41 -12.95 4.10
C GLU A 202 -2.91 -12.77 3.78
N ILE A 203 -3.80 -12.85 4.77
CA ILE A 203 -5.24 -12.60 4.57
C ILE A 203 -5.49 -11.14 4.16
N SER A 204 -4.70 -10.18 4.63
CA SER A 204 -4.80 -8.78 4.18
C SER A 204 -4.43 -8.65 2.69
N ALA A 205 -3.35 -9.33 2.26
CA ALA A 205 -2.97 -9.39 0.86
C ALA A 205 -4.03 -10.12 0.00
N ILE A 206 -4.61 -11.21 0.50
CA ILE A 206 -5.70 -11.95 -0.15
C ILE A 206 -6.94 -11.08 -0.30
N LEU A 207 -7.35 -10.35 0.75
CA LEU A 207 -8.49 -9.44 0.70
C LEU A 207 -8.29 -8.36 -0.37
N SER A 208 -7.05 -7.91 -0.53
CA SER A 208 -6.69 -6.88 -1.52
C SER A 208 -6.57 -7.45 -2.94
N LEU A 209 -6.28 -8.74 -3.12
CA LEU A 209 -6.10 -9.36 -4.43
C LEU A 209 -7.26 -10.26 -4.87
N THR A 210 -8.29 -10.41 -4.05
CA THR A 210 -9.46 -11.20 -4.44
C THR A 210 -10.32 -10.45 -5.44
N THR A 211 -10.91 -11.19 -6.38
CA THR A 211 -11.83 -10.67 -7.39
C THR A 211 -13.30 -11.04 -7.12
N SER A 212 -13.53 -12.02 -6.26
CA SER A 212 -14.86 -12.57 -5.98
C SER A 212 -14.89 -13.36 -4.67
N ILE A 213 -16.08 -13.76 -4.23
CA ILE A 213 -16.26 -14.63 -3.04
C ILE A 213 -15.63 -16.02 -3.29
N SER A 214 -15.74 -16.56 -4.51
CA SER A 214 -15.14 -17.85 -4.86
C SER A 214 -13.61 -17.77 -4.93
N ASP A 215 -13.06 -16.69 -5.48
CA ASP A 215 -11.62 -16.45 -5.48
C ASP A 215 -11.09 -16.26 -4.05
N LEU A 216 -11.79 -15.51 -3.19
CA LEU A 216 -11.44 -15.35 -1.77
C LEU A 216 -11.32 -16.72 -1.10
N ARG A 217 -12.33 -17.58 -1.26
CA ARG A 217 -12.33 -18.95 -0.72
C ARG A 217 -11.12 -19.75 -1.22
N SER A 218 -10.88 -19.76 -2.54
CA SER A 218 -9.77 -20.49 -3.15
C SER A 218 -8.41 -20.01 -2.63
N ARG A 219 -8.24 -18.70 -2.43
CA ARG A 219 -7.01 -18.13 -1.88
C ARG A 219 -6.80 -18.55 -0.43
N LEU A 220 -7.83 -18.49 0.40
CA LEU A 220 -7.77 -18.95 1.79
C LEU A 220 -7.44 -20.45 1.88
N GLU A 221 -8.02 -21.29 1.03
CA GLU A 221 -7.74 -22.74 0.97
C GLU A 221 -6.26 -23.07 0.73
N ASN A 222 -5.56 -22.18 0.01
CA ASN A 222 -4.19 -22.38 -0.42
C ASN A 222 -3.13 -21.80 0.54
N ILE A 223 -3.53 -21.06 1.58
CA ILE A 223 -2.60 -20.58 2.61
C ILE A 223 -1.80 -21.75 3.18
N VAL A 224 -0.48 -21.60 3.23
CA VAL A 224 0.43 -22.55 3.90
C VAL A 224 0.61 -22.09 5.34
N VAL A 225 0.30 -22.97 6.31
CA VAL A 225 0.37 -22.61 7.73
C VAL A 225 1.56 -23.21 8.46
N ALA A 226 2.05 -24.35 7.98
CA ALA A 226 3.19 -25.06 8.54
C ALA A 226 3.75 -26.06 7.51
N TYR A 227 4.82 -26.74 7.90
CA TYR A 227 5.32 -27.93 7.19
C TYR A 227 5.23 -29.15 8.11
N ASP A 228 4.96 -30.32 7.52
CA ASP A 228 5.00 -31.59 8.25
C ASP A 228 6.45 -32.08 8.46
N ILE A 229 6.61 -33.18 9.20
CA ILE A 229 7.91 -33.82 9.47
C ILE A 229 8.64 -34.27 8.18
N ASP A 230 7.92 -34.49 7.08
CA ASP A 230 8.46 -34.85 5.77
C ASP A 230 8.79 -33.61 4.93
N GLY A 231 8.54 -32.40 5.44
CA GLY A 231 8.77 -31.13 4.76
C GLY A 231 7.69 -30.75 3.74
N ARG A 232 6.52 -31.39 3.75
CA ARG A 232 5.41 -31.07 2.84
C ARG A 232 4.58 -29.91 3.41
N PRO A 233 4.07 -29.02 2.55
CA PRO A 233 3.27 -27.88 3.00
C PRO A 233 1.92 -28.33 3.56
N VAL A 234 1.62 -27.90 4.77
CA VAL A 234 0.30 -28.06 5.41
C VAL A 234 -0.53 -26.81 5.14
N ARG A 235 -1.67 -26.98 4.47
CA ARG A 235 -2.53 -25.90 3.99
C ARG A 235 -3.79 -25.73 4.82
N ALA A 236 -4.32 -24.51 4.86
CA ALA A 236 -5.53 -24.17 5.62
C ALA A 236 -6.75 -25.04 5.27
N ARG A 237 -6.89 -25.46 4.00
CA ARG A 237 -7.97 -26.38 3.57
C ARG A 237 -8.01 -27.72 4.33
N GLN A 238 -6.88 -28.18 4.88
CA GLN A 238 -6.79 -29.45 5.61
C GLN A 238 -7.42 -29.40 7.00
N PHE A 239 -7.77 -28.21 7.50
CA PHE A 239 -8.36 -28.02 8.83
C PHE A 239 -9.89 -27.83 8.81
N ASN A 240 -10.53 -27.93 7.64
CA ASN A 240 -11.98 -27.77 7.48
C ASN A 240 -12.56 -26.45 8.06
N CYS A 241 -11.76 -25.39 8.15
CA CYS A 241 -12.13 -24.13 8.79
C CYS A 241 -12.40 -22.96 7.83
N ILE A 242 -12.21 -23.18 6.52
CA ILE A 242 -12.36 -22.14 5.50
C ILE A 242 -13.75 -21.52 5.52
N GLY A 243 -14.81 -22.30 5.76
CA GLY A 243 -16.17 -21.78 5.88
C GLY A 243 -16.32 -20.75 7.02
N ALA A 244 -15.68 -20.99 8.16
CA ALA A 244 -15.71 -20.07 9.29
C ALA A 244 -14.89 -18.80 9.01
N MET A 245 -13.74 -18.92 8.34
CA MET A 245 -12.96 -17.76 7.89
C MET A 245 -13.74 -16.90 6.89
N MET A 246 -14.41 -17.53 5.93
CA MET A 246 -15.28 -16.84 4.97
C MET A 246 -16.41 -16.08 5.66
N LEU A 247 -17.00 -16.65 6.72
CA LEU A 247 -18.06 -16.00 7.49
C LEU A 247 -17.55 -14.74 8.21
N LEU A 248 -16.34 -14.79 8.77
CA LEU A 248 -15.70 -13.62 9.39
C LEU A 248 -15.39 -12.51 8.39
N LEU A 249 -15.09 -12.87 7.14
CA LEU A 249 -14.74 -11.93 6.06
C LEU A 249 -15.92 -11.52 5.18
N LYS A 250 -17.16 -11.97 5.48
CA LYS A 250 -18.32 -11.84 4.58
C LYS A 250 -18.64 -10.39 4.22
N ASP A 251 -18.45 -9.46 5.15
CA ASP A 251 -18.72 -8.05 4.96
C ASP A 251 -17.45 -7.31 4.53
N ALA A 252 -16.29 -7.75 5.05
CA ALA A 252 -14.99 -7.17 4.77
C ALA A 252 -14.58 -7.27 3.30
N ILE A 253 -15.12 -8.20 2.50
CA ILE A 253 -14.87 -8.25 1.03
C ILE A 253 -15.52 -7.08 0.27
N SER A 254 -16.54 -6.44 0.83
CA SER A 254 -17.26 -5.35 0.18
C SER A 254 -16.52 -4.02 0.42
N PRO A 255 -16.19 -3.26 -0.65
CA PRO A 255 -15.42 -2.04 -0.51
C PRO A 255 -16.21 -0.94 0.20
N ASN A 256 -15.48 -0.10 0.93
CA ASN A 256 -16.03 1.05 1.64
C ASN A 256 -16.01 2.28 0.75
N ILE A 257 -17.08 3.06 0.76
CA ILE A 257 -17.17 4.33 0.06
C ILE A 257 -17.23 5.47 1.08
N VAL A 258 -16.39 6.48 0.84
CA VAL A 258 -16.31 7.75 1.58
C VAL A 258 -16.18 8.89 0.56
N GLN A 259 -15.79 10.08 1.02
CA GLN A 259 -15.60 11.24 0.16
C GLN A 259 -14.36 12.06 0.53
N THR A 260 -13.88 12.87 -0.41
CA THR A 260 -12.93 13.96 -0.15
C THR A 260 -13.63 15.12 0.58
N LEU A 261 -12.87 16.11 1.06
CA LEU A 261 -13.43 17.36 1.61
C LEU A 261 -14.23 18.22 0.60
N GLU A 262 -14.18 17.90 -0.70
CA GLU A 262 -14.98 18.57 -1.75
C GLU A 262 -16.08 17.65 -2.33
N GLY A 263 -16.33 16.49 -1.69
CA GLY A 263 -17.47 15.62 -1.98
C GLY A 263 -17.25 14.61 -3.10
N GLN A 264 -16.04 14.47 -3.64
CA GLN A 264 -15.76 13.44 -4.64
C GLN A 264 -15.71 12.04 -3.99
N PRO A 265 -16.32 11.01 -4.60
CA PRO A 265 -16.35 9.65 -4.07
C PRO A 265 -14.97 8.99 -4.06
N VAL A 266 -14.66 8.29 -2.96
CA VAL A 266 -13.41 7.52 -2.82
C VAL A 266 -13.71 6.16 -2.20
N PHE A 267 -13.27 5.09 -2.87
CA PHE A 267 -13.21 3.77 -2.26
C PHE A 267 -11.99 3.66 -1.34
N VAL A 268 -12.19 3.22 -0.11
CA VAL A 268 -11.12 2.90 0.85
C VAL A 268 -11.21 1.44 1.21
N HIS A 269 -10.33 0.60 0.66
CA HIS A 269 -10.46 -0.84 0.83
C HIS A 269 -9.15 -1.60 0.59
N GLY A 270 -8.87 -2.59 1.44
CA GLY A 270 -7.59 -3.29 1.45
C GLY A 270 -6.50 -2.48 2.13
N PHE A 271 -5.62 -3.18 2.86
CA PHE A 271 -4.58 -2.58 3.70
C PHE A 271 -3.29 -3.43 3.76
N PRO A 272 -2.83 -4.01 2.65
CA PRO A 272 -1.67 -4.90 2.69
C PRO A 272 -0.40 -4.07 2.92
N PHE A 273 0.52 -4.62 3.68
CA PHE A 273 1.79 -3.95 3.97
C PHE A 273 2.64 -3.84 2.70
N ALA A 274 3.19 -2.66 2.40
CA ALA A 274 3.88 -2.41 1.12
C ALA A 274 5.30 -3.01 1.02
N ASN A 275 5.84 -3.56 2.13
CA ASN A 275 7.13 -4.24 2.13
C ASN A 275 6.97 -5.71 1.73
N ILE A 276 6.31 -6.51 2.57
CA ILE A 276 6.12 -7.95 2.32
C ILE A 276 4.86 -8.30 1.52
N ALA A 277 4.11 -7.29 1.09
CA ALA A 277 3.04 -7.43 0.12
C ALA A 277 3.08 -6.23 -0.86
N HIS A 278 2.09 -6.16 -1.73
CA HIS A 278 2.05 -5.25 -2.88
C HIS A 278 1.68 -3.80 -2.53
N GLY A 279 1.16 -3.53 -1.34
CA GLY A 279 0.97 -2.16 -0.87
C GLY A 279 -0.05 -1.31 -1.64
N ALA A 280 -1.03 -1.92 -2.30
CA ALA A 280 -2.11 -1.22 -3.01
C ALA A 280 -3.48 -1.49 -2.34
N ASN A 281 -4.49 -0.72 -2.73
CA ASN A 281 -5.87 -0.98 -2.33
C ASN A 281 -6.41 -2.23 -3.07
N SER A 282 -7.62 -2.66 -2.73
CA SER A 282 -8.16 -3.89 -3.29
C SER A 282 -8.45 -3.81 -4.79
N LEU A 283 -8.27 -4.93 -5.50
CA LEU A 283 -8.71 -5.10 -6.89
C LEU A 283 -10.19 -4.80 -7.09
N ILE A 284 -11.05 -5.23 -6.14
CA ILE A 284 -12.49 -4.97 -6.20
C ILE A 284 -12.78 -3.46 -6.25
N ALA A 285 -12.17 -2.68 -5.35
CA ALA A 285 -12.35 -1.22 -5.32
C ALA A 285 -11.86 -0.56 -6.63
N THR A 286 -10.66 -0.90 -7.10
CA THR A 286 -10.12 -0.31 -8.34
C THR A 286 -10.94 -0.72 -9.57
N LYS A 287 -11.33 -2.00 -9.68
CA LYS A 287 -12.16 -2.51 -10.78
C LYS A 287 -13.46 -1.73 -10.86
N TYR A 288 -14.20 -1.62 -9.75
CA TYR A 288 -15.51 -0.96 -9.80
C TYR A 288 -15.42 0.56 -9.84
N ALA A 289 -14.34 1.17 -9.34
CA ALA A 289 -14.05 2.57 -9.65
C ALA A 289 -13.94 2.78 -11.17
N LEU A 290 -13.23 1.90 -11.88
CA LEU A 290 -13.05 1.99 -13.34
C LEU A 290 -14.37 1.81 -14.10
N LYS A 291 -15.28 0.97 -13.61
CA LYS A 291 -16.62 0.81 -14.19
C LYS A 291 -17.56 2.00 -13.94
N LEU A 292 -17.24 2.85 -12.96
CA LEU A 292 -18.12 3.91 -12.47
C LEU A 292 -17.64 5.33 -12.83
N ALA A 293 -16.36 5.52 -13.15
CA ALA A 293 -15.75 6.82 -13.44
C ALA A 293 -15.06 6.86 -14.81
N ASP A 294 -14.89 8.08 -15.33
CA ASP A 294 -14.09 8.32 -16.53
C ASP A 294 -12.59 8.30 -16.20
N VAL A 295 -12.22 8.73 -14.98
CA VAL A 295 -10.85 8.71 -14.45
C VAL A 295 -10.85 8.13 -13.04
N VAL A 296 -9.95 7.19 -12.78
CA VAL A 296 -9.69 6.63 -11.46
C VAL A 296 -8.31 7.03 -11.00
N VAL A 297 -8.22 7.62 -9.81
CA VAL A 297 -6.95 7.93 -9.16
C VAL A 297 -6.72 6.91 -8.04
N THR A 298 -5.62 6.19 -8.12
CA THR A 298 -5.17 5.26 -7.08
C THR A 298 -3.72 5.51 -6.72
N GLU A 299 -3.21 4.84 -5.69
CA GLU A 299 -1.82 4.93 -5.29
C GLU A 299 -1.26 3.57 -4.87
N ALA A 300 0.07 3.47 -4.90
CA ALA A 300 0.78 2.35 -4.30
C ALA A 300 1.70 2.83 -3.17
N GLY A 301 1.86 2.04 -2.12
CA GLY A 301 2.72 2.34 -0.97
C GLY A 301 4.20 2.50 -1.37
N PHE A 302 4.94 3.36 -0.67
CA PHE A 302 6.33 3.73 -1.02
C PHE A 302 6.48 4.35 -2.42
N ALA A 303 7.70 4.31 -2.96
CA ALA A 303 8.09 4.96 -4.21
C ALA A 303 7.96 3.99 -5.40
N THR A 304 8.37 4.41 -6.61
CA THR A 304 8.14 3.62 -7.83
C THR A 304 8.87 2.27 -7.82
N ASP A 305 9.98 2.17 -7.09
CA ASP A 305 10.81 0.97 -6.94
C ASP A 305 10.22 -0.11 -6.03
N LEU A 306 9.15 0.19 -5.29
CA LEU A 306 8.44 -0.81 -4.50
C LEU A 306 6.95 -0.78 -4.82
N GLY A 307 6.32 0.38 -4.65
CA GLY A 307 4.88 0.51 -4.85
C GLY A 307 4.47 0.31 -6.29
N ALA A 308 5.03 1.10 -7.19
CA ALA A 308 4.62 1.08 -8.59
C ALA A 308 5.01 -0.24 -9.27
N GLU A 309 6.24 -0.74 -9.06
CA GLU A 309 6.68 -2.07 -9.51
C GLU A 309 5.68 -3.16 -9.10
N LYS A 310 5.35 -3.26 -7.81
CA LYS A 310 4.38 -4.26 -7.32
C LYS A 310 2.97 -4.00 -7.84
N PHE A 311 2.57 -2.74 -8.01
CA PHE A 311 1.29 -2.42 -8.62
C PHE A 311 1.24 -2.97 -10.06
N PHE A 312 2.27 -2.77 -10.86
CA PHE A 312 2.29 -3.24 -12.23
C PHE A 312 2.45 -4.77 -12.33
N ASP A 313 3.45 -5.35 -11.67
CA ASP A 313 3.80 -6.77 -11.85
C ASP A 313 2.94 -7.74 -11.04
N ILE A 314 2.25 -7.25 -10.00
CA ILE A 314 1.35 -8.06 -9.15
C ILE A 314 -0.11 -7.62 -9.31
N VAL A 315 -0.42 -6.34 -9.03
CA VAL A 315 -1.81 -5.87 -8.94
C VAL A 315 -2.47 -5.83 -10.33
N CYS A 316 -1.86 -5.16 -11.31
CA CYS A 316 -2.35 -5.12 -12.69
C CYS A 316 -2.39 -6.51 -13.30
N ARG A 317 -1.41 -7.37 -13.01
CA ARG A 317 -1.37 -8.76 -13.50
C ARG A 317 -2.52 -9.61 -12.96
N GLN A 318 -2.81 -9.53 -11.66
CA GLN A 318 -3.90 -10.30 -11.05
C GLN A 318 -5.29 -9.68 -11.28
N GLY A 319 -5.36 -8.35 -11.46
CA GLY A 319 -6.60 -7.61 -11.72
C GLY A 319 -6.96 -7.45 -13.20
N GLY A 320 -6.03 -7.71 -14.11
CA GLY A 320 -6.21 -7.43 -15.54
C GLY A 320 -6.28 -5.94 -15.87
N PHE A 321 -5.63 -5.09 -15.07
CA PHE A 321 -5.67 -3.64 -15.26
C PHE A 321 -4.60 -3.15 -16.23
N ILE A 322 -4.93 -2.12 -17.00
CA ILE A 322 -4.01 -1.40 -17.87
C ILE A 322 -3.92 0.04 -17.34
N PRO A 323 -2.82 0.43 -16.66
CA PRO A 323 -2.62 1.79 -16.22
C PRO A 323 -2.43 2.72 -17.44
N ASN A 324 -2.98 3.93 -17.36
CA ASN A 324 -2.93 4.93 -18.44
C ASN A 324 -1.94 6.07 -18.16
N CYS A 325 -1.59 6.32 -16.90
CA CYS A 325 -0.60 7.33 -16.53
C CYS A 325 -0.01 7.01 -15.16
N GLY A 326 1.30 7.18 -15.00
CA GLY A 326 1.97 7.23 -13.71
C GLY A 326 2.28 8.66 -13.29
N VAL A 327 2.02 9.00 -12.03
CA VAL A 327 2.39 10.31 -11.45
C VAL A 327 3.47 10.09 -10.40
N ILE A 328 4.57 10.84 -10.50
CA ILE A 328 5.67 10.79 -9.54
C ILE A 328 5.65 12.06 -8.71
N VAL A 329 5.29 11.90 -7.44
CA VAL A 329 5.31 13.00 -6.47
C VAL A 329 6.72 13.25 -5.97
N ALA A 330 7.16 14.51 -6.02
CA ALA A 330 8.45 14.98 -5.52
C ALA A 330 8.29 16.29 -4.73
N THR A 331 9.27 16.61 -3.91
CA THR A 331 9.37 17.89 -3.19
C THR A 331 10.79 18.40 -3.27
N VAL A 332 10.97 19.73 -3.26
CA VAL A 332 12.29 20.36 -3.27
C VAL A 332 13.14 19.85 -2.09
N ARG A 333 12.54 19.75 -0.90
CA ARG A 333 13.22 19.30 0.33
C ARG A 333 13.66 17.84 0.23
N ALA A 334 12.82 16.94 -0.28
CA ALA A 334 13.19 15.54 -0.45
C ALA A 334 14.31 15.36 -1.49
N LEU A 335 14.26 16.09 -2.61
CA LEU A 335 15.33 16.07 -3.61
C LEU A 335 16.64 16.61 -3.02
N LYS A 336 16.61 17.71 -2.25
CA LYS A 336 17.80 18.19 -1.52
C LYS A 336 18.38 17.13 -0.57
N MET A 337 17.54 16.40 0.16
CA MET A 337 18.00 15.29 1.00
C MET A 337 18.66 14.18 0.18
N HIS A 338 18.14 13.88 -1.02
CA HIS A 338 18.78 12.93 -1.93
C HIS A 338 20.11 13.43 -2.49
N GLY A 339 20.28 14.75 -2.62
CA GLY A 339 21.55 15.39 -2.97
C GLY A 339 22.56 15.52 -1.83
N GLY A 340 22.19 15.14 -0.60
CA GLY A 340 23.07 15.10 0.57
C GLY A 340 22.76 16.11 1.68
N ALA A 341 21.68 16.90 1.59
CA ALA A 341 21.29 17.81 2.68
C ALA A 341 20.78 17.05 3.91
N SER A 342 21.03 17.61 5.10
CA SER A 342 20.39 17.14 6.33
C SER A 342 18.94 17.64 6.43
N LEU A 343 18.11 16.98 7.25
CA LEU A 343 16.73 17.43 7.48
C LEU A 343 16.70 18.88 8.02
N GLU A 344 17.60 19.22 8.93
CA GLU A 344 17.69 20.56 9.52
C GLU A 344 18.00 21.63 8.46
N ASP A 345 18.94 21.33 7.56
CA ASP A 345 19.30 22.24 6.46
C ASP A 345 18.13 22.45 5.51
N THR A 346 17.41 21.37 5.17
CA THR A 346 16.24 21.46 4.27
C THR A 346 15.06 22.23 4.87
N LEU A 347 14.94 22.29 6.20
CA LEU A 347 13.85 22.98 6.89
C LEU A 347 14.18 24.45 7.22
N ARG A 348 15.47 24.79 7.38
CA ARG A 348 15.90 26.13 7.85
C ARG A 348 16.53 27.00 6.78
N SER A 349 17.16 26.41 5.75
CA SER A 349 17.90 27.18 4.75
C SER A 349 16.95 27.89 3.78
N LYS A 350 16.93 29.22 3.81
CA LYS A 350 16.38 30.07 2.72
C LYS A 350 17.37 30.28 1.57
N THR A 351 18.62 29.83 1.73
CA THR A 351 19.65 29.90 0.70
C THR A 351 19.53 28.70 -0.22
N THR A 352 19.35 28.97 -1.51
CA THR A 352 19.28 27.97 -2.58
C THR A 352 20.60 27.21 -2.69
N ASP A 353 20.67 25.97 -2.20
CA ASP A 353 21.77 25.07 -2.55
C ASP A 353 21.41 24.32 -3.83
N ILE A 354 21.53 25.04 -4.95
CA ILE A 354 21.24 24.55 -6.30
C ILE A 354 22.06 23.29 -6.60
N THR A 355 23.30 23.22 -6.10
CA THR A 355 24.19 22.08 -6.35
C THR A 355 23.65 20.82 -5.69
N VAL A 356 23.18 20.93 -4.45
CA VAL A 356 22.56 19.82 -3.74
C VAL A 356 21.22 19.43 -4.38
N LEU A 357 20.37 20.38 -4.75
CA LEU A 357 19.12 20.08 -5.44
C LEU A 357 19.35 19.30 -6.74
N LYS A 358 20.29 19.76 -7.60
CA LYS A 358 20.64 19.09 -8.86
C LYS A 358 21.18 17.67 -8.66
N LYS A 359 21.97 17.43 -7.60
CA LYS A 359 22.42 16.06 -7.27
C LYS A 359 21.24 15.15 -6.89
N GLY A 360 20.20 15.71 -6.30
CA GLY A 360 18.97 15.00 -5.95
C GLY A 360 18.18 14.49 -7.14
N PHE A 361 18.30 15.13 -8.31
CA PHE A 361 17.57 14.76 -9.52
C PHE A 361 17.85 13.33 -9.97
N ALA A 362 19.05 12.78 -9.69
CA ALA A 362 19.35 11.38 -9.97
C ALA A 362 18.31 10.40 -9.39
N ASN A 363 17.72 10.71 -8.22
CA ASN A 363 16.65 9.89 -7.65
C ASN A 363 15.36 10.01 -8.48
N LEU A 364 14.95 11.24 -8.82
CA LEU A 364 13.79 11.50 -9.67
C LEU A 364 13.93 10.82 -11.04
N ASP A 365 15.10 10.95 -11.67
CA ASP A 365 15.43 10.36 -12.97
C ASP A 365 15.25 8.86 -12.95
N LYS A 366 15.74 8.20 -11.90
CA LYS A 366 15.58 6.76 -11.77
C LYS A 366 14.11 6.37 -11.61
N HIS A 367 13.33 7.15 -10.87
CA HIS A 367 11.90 6.87 -10.73
C HIS A 367 11.11 7.12 -12.03
N ILE A 368 11.51 8.11 -12.85
CA ILE A 368 10.98 8.34 -14.19
C ILE A 368 11.31 7.16 -15.11
N ASP A 369 12.57 6.71 -15.14
CA ASP A 369 13.02 5.51 -15.89
C ASP A 369 12.18 4.29 -15.49
N ASN A 370 11.96 4.08 -14.20
CA ASN A 370 11.19 2.96 -13.69
C ASN A 370 9.77 2.94 -14.24
N ILE A 371 9.05 4.07 -14.30
CA ILE A 371 7.69 4.08 -14.88
C ILE A 371 7.74 3.92 -16.40
N ARG A 372 8.68 4.58 -17.09
CA ARG A 372 8.86 4.46 -18.54
C ARG A 372 9.12 3.03 -19.00
N ARG A 373 9.80 2.21 -18.19
CA ARG A 373 10.03 0.77 -18.46
C ARG A 373 8.74 -0.04 -18.62
N TYR A 374 7.67 0.35 -17.95
CA TYR A 374 6.36 -0.28 -18.11
C TYR A 374 5.59 0.26 -19.30
N GLY A 375 6.15 1.19 -20.08
CA GLY A 375 5.55 1.71 -21.31
C GLY A 375 4.34 2.60 -21.10
N ILE A 376 4.20 3.25 -19.93
CA ILE A 376 3.11 4.19 -19.67
C ILE A 376 3.59 5.65 -19.57
N PRO A 377 2.74 6.63 -19.95
CA PRO A 377 3.02 8.05 -19.76
C PRO A 377 3.35 8.41 -18.31
N VAL A 378 4.22 9.40 -18.13
CA VAL A 378 4.72 9.84 -16.81
C VAL A 378 4.51 11.33 -16.64
N VAL A 379 3.96 11.73 -15.49
CA VAL A 379 3.85 13.13 -15.08
C VAL A 379 4.53 13.33 -13.73
N VAL A 380 5.29 14.41 -13.56
CA VAL A 380 5.88 14.77 -12.26
C VAL A 380 4.99 15.79 -11.56
N ALA A 381 4.67 15.53 -10.30
CA ALA A 381 3.93 16.45 -9.44
C ALA A 381 4.86 17.00 -8.34
N ILE A 382 5.08 18.32 -8.32
CA ILE A 382 5.87 18.98 -7.29
C ILE A 382 4.92 19.45 -6.19
N ASN A 383 4.97 18.83 -5.00
CA ASN A 383 4.22 19.35 -3.86
C ASN A 383 4.97 20.56 -3.26
N HIS A 384 4.33 21.72 -3.33
CA HIS A 384 4.88 22.99 -2.87
C HIS A 384 4.92 23.11 -1.35
N PHE A 385 6.05 23.55 -0.80
CA PHE A 385 6.17 23.97 0.59
C PHE A 385 6.46 25.47 0.72
N PRO A 386 6.02 26.13 1.82
CA PRO A 386 6.23 27.58 2.01
C PRO A 386 7.69 28.04 2.04
N THR A 387 8.64 27.12 2.19
CA THR A 387 10.07 27.39 2.23
C THR A 387 10.75 27.25 0.87
N ASP A 388 10.05 26.68 -0.11
CA ASP A 388 10.58 26.46 -1.45
C ASP A 388 10.67 27.81 -2.18
N THR A 389 11.74 28.04 -2.93
CA THR A 389 11.89 29.27 -3.72
C THR A 389 11.44 29.04 -5.17
N ASP A 390 11.00 30.10 -5.85
CA ASP A 390 10.65 30.04 -7.27
C ASP A 390 11.81 29.48 -8.12
N GLU A 391 13.05 29.84 -7.77
CA GLU A 391 14.26 29.33 -8.41
C GLU A 391 14.42 27.80 -8.26
N GLU A 392 14.14 27.24 -7.08
CA GLU A 392 14.20 25.78 -6.85
C GLU A 392 13.13 25.04 -7.66
N ILE A 393 11.94 25.62 -7.77
CA ILE A 393 10.81 25.04 -8.52
C ILE A 393 11.10 25.08 -10.02
N GLU A 394 11.57 26.21 -10.54
CA GLU A 394 11.96 26.36 -11.95
C GLU A 394 13.09 25.41 -12.34
N LEU A 395 14.04 25.13 -11.44
CA LEU A 395 15.08 24.14 -11.69
C LEU A 395 14.53 22.72 -11.88
N ILE A 396 13.48 22.35 -11.16
CA ILE A 396 12.83 21.03 -11.33
C ILE A 396 12.04 21.01 -12.64
N HIS A 397 11.31 22.09 -12.96
CA HIS A 397 10.61 22.21 -14.24
C HIS A 397 11.58 22.11 -15.42
N ALA A 398 12.65 22.91 -15.43
CA ALA A 398 13.66 22.88 -16.48
C ALA A 398 14.29 21.48 -16.64
N HIS A 399 14.54 20.79 -15.54
CA HIS A 399 15.05 19.41 -15.58
C HIS A 399 14.04 18.42 -16.16
N CYS A 400 12.75 18.55 -15.83
CA CYS A 400 11.70 17.72 -16.43
C CYS A 400 11.51 18.03 -17.92
N ASP A 401 11.62 19.30 -18.33
CA ASP A 401 11.56 19.73 -19.73
C ASP A 401 12.72 19.16 -20.55
N GLU A 402 13.94 19.12 -19.99
CA GLU A 402 15.10 18.46 -20.60
C GLU A 402 14.88 16.96 -20.85
N LEU A 403 14.05 16.31 -20.01
CA LEU A 403 13.67 14.91 -20.13
C LEU A 403 12.39 14.69 -20.96
N GLU A 404 11.78 15.77 -21.47
CA GLU A 404 10.48 15.76 -22.14
C GLU A 404 9.38 15.11 -21.27
N ILE A 405 9.35 15.45 -19.98
CA ILE A 405 8.37 14.96 -19.01
C ILE A 405 7.45 16.11 -18.57
N PRO A 406 6.12 15.99 -18.73
CA PRO A 406 5.19 16.94 -18.17
C PRO A 406 5.36 17.06 -16.64
N CYS A 407 5.45 18.29 -16.16
CA CYS A 407 5.64 18.60 -14.75
C CYS A 407 4.66 19.68 -14.31
N ALA A 408 4.04 19.50 -13.14
CA ALA A 408 3.07 20.45 -12.59
C ALA A 408 3.31 20.70 -11.10
N LEU A 409 3.17 21.96 -10.69
CA LEU A 409 3.20 22.35 -9.29
C LEU A 409 1.83 22.08 -8.64
N SER A 410 1.85 21.60 -7.40
CA SER A 410 0.65 21.30 -6.61
C SER A 410 0.71 22.05 -5.27
N THR A 411 -0.32 22.87 -5.02
CA THR A 411 -0.58 23.53 -3.73
C THR A 411 -1.80 22.93 -3.03
N ALA A 412 -2.18 21.70 -3.39
CA ALA A 412 -3.41 21.05 -2.93
C ALA A 412 -3.48 20.85 -1.40
N PHE A 413 -2.33 20.75 -0.72
CA PHE A 413 -2.29 20.76 0.74
C PHE A 413 -2.94 22.03 1.33
N SER A 414 -2.64 23.20 0.77
CA SER A 414 -3.19 24.48 1.26
C SER A 414 -4.51 24.87 0.63
N GLU A 415 -4.78 24.45 -0.61
CA GLU A 415 -5.88 24.98 -1.43
C GLU A 415 -6.87 23.94 -1.94
N GLY A 416 -6.73 22.66 -1.55
CA GLY A 416 -7.61 21.59 -1.99
C GLY A 416 -7.54 21.37 -3.50
N GLY A 417 -8.67 21.05 -4.12
CA GLY A 417 -8.78 20.83 -5.55
C GLY A 417 -8.40 22.05 -6.39
N ARG A 418 -8.56 23.27 -5.87
CA ARG A 418 -8.09 24.49 -6.55
C ARG A 418 -6.56 24.46 -6.76
N GLY A 419 -5.82 24.00 -5.75
CA GLY A 419 -4.36 23.90 -5.80
C GLY A 419 -3.83 22.74 -6.63
N GLY A 420 -4.70 21.82 -7.07
CA GLY A 420 -4.36 20.70 -7.95
C GLY A 420 -4.76 20.89 -9.42
N LEU A 421 -5.35 22.03 -9.79
CA LEU A 421 -5.91 22.23 -11.14
C LEU A 421 -4.87 22.13 -12.27
N ASP A 422 -3.63 22.59 -12.02
CA ASP A 422 -2.57 22.52 -13.00
C ASP A 422 -2.15 21.07 -13.29
N LEU A 423 -1.95 20.29 -12.23
CA LEU A 423 -1.71 18.85 -12.33
C LEU A 423 -2.88 18.14 -13.02
N ALA A 424 -4.12 18.44 -12.66
CA ALA A 424 -5.29 17.82 -13.28
C ALA A 424 -5.38 18.09 -14.79
N ARG A 425 -5.11 19.32 -15.23
CA ARG A 425 -5.07 19.66 -16.67
C ARG A 425 -3.93 18.96 -17.38
N THR A 426 -2.75 18.89 -16.76
CA THR A 426 -1.58 18.19 -17.30
C THR A 426 -1.88 16.70 -17.48
N ILE A 427 -2.52 16.06 -16.50
CA ILE A 427 -2.94 14.66 -16.59
C ILE A 427 -3.99 14.46 -17.69
N MET A 428 -5.02 15.30 -17.75
CA MET A 428 -6.05 15.18 -18.80
C MET A 428 -5.48 15.36 -20.20
N LYS A 429 -4.53 16.29 -20.37
CA LYS A 429 -3.79 16.47 -21.61
C LYS A 429 -2.99 15.22 -21.96
N THR A 430 -2.18 14.72 -21.03
CA THR A 430 -1.37 13.50 -21.19
C THR A 430 -2.23 12.30 -21.59
N LEU A 431 -3.35 12.08 -20.89
CA LEU A 431 -4.30 10.99 -21.18
C LEU A 431 -4.99 11.11 -22.56
N SER A 432 -4.99 12.30 -23.16
CA SER A 432 -5.59 12.55 -24.47
C SER A 432 -4.61 12.52 -25.65
N GLU A 433 -3.33 12.77 -25.38
CA GLU A 433 -2.28 12.91 -26.40
C GLU A 433 -1.35 11.69 -26.47
N GLU A 434 -1.18 10.97 -25.36
CA GLU A 434 -0.27 9.84 -25.26
C GLU A 434 -1.01 8.53 -25.00
N ASP A 435 -0.81 7.55 -25.89
CA ASP A 435 -1.22 6.18 -25.65
C ASP A 435 -0.06 5.40 -25.00
N GLY A 436 -0.34 4.74 -23.88
CA GLY A 436 0.59 3.81 -23.25
C GLY A 436 0.61 2.45 -23.96
N ASN A 437 1.78 1.83 -24.03
CA ASN A 437 1.94 0.43 -24.40
C ASN A 437 2.38 -0.36 -23.16
N PHE A 438 1.44 -0.55 -22.22
CA PHE A 438 1.74 -1.16 -20.94
C PHE A 438 2.32 -2.57 -21.10
N GLN A 439 3.46 -2.82 -20.48
CA GLN A 439 4.14 -4.11 -20.47
C GLN A 439 4.62 -4.43 -19.06
N TYR A 440 4.57 -5.71 -18.70
CA TYR A 440 5.17 -6.18 -17.45
C TYR A 440 6.69 -6.22 -17.54
N LEU A 441 7.38 -6.10 -16.40
CA LEU A 441 8.84 -6.10 -16.37
C LEU A 441 9.41 -7.47 -16.77
N TYR A 442 8.74 -8.55 -16.40
CA TYR A 442 9.20 -9.92 -16.64
C TYR A 442 8.05 -10.88 -16.97
N ASP A 443 8.42 -11.98 -17.65
CA ASP A 443 7.54 -13.13 -17.87
C ASP A 443 7.49 -13.99 -16.60
N LEU A 444 6.33 -14.58 -16.30
CA LEU A 444 6.16 -15.45 -15.14
C LEU A 444 6.91 -16.77 -15.28
N ASP A 445 7.17 -17.23 -16.50
CA ASP A 445 7.86 -18.49 -16.81
C ASP A 445 9.38 -18.40 -16.64
N LEU A 446 9.92 -17.21 -16.41
CA LEU A 446 11.31 -17.05 -16.01
C LEU A 446 11.57 -17.74 -14.65
N PRO A 447 12.76 -18.34 -14.45
CA PRO A 447 13.19 -18.80 -13.14
C PRO A 447 13.05 -17.73 -12.06
N ILE A 448 12.81 -18.15 -10.81
CA ILE A 448 12.60 -17.20 -9.70
C ILE A 448 13.79 -16.24 -9.55
N HIS A 449 15.02 -16.75 -9.66
CA HIS A 449 16.22 -15.93 -9.53
C HIS A 449 16.33 -14.88 -10.65
N ASP A 450 16.00 -15.24 -11.89
CA ASP A 450 16.02 -14.30 -13.02
C ASP A 450 14.99 -13.18 -12.84
N LYS A 451 13.79 -13.50 -12.31
CA LYS A 451 12.79 -12.46 -12.01
C LYS A 451 13.28 -11.47 -10.95
N ILE A 452 13.97 -11.97 -9.91
CA ILE A 452 14.58 -11.12 -8.87
C ILE A 452 15.70 -10.26 -9.47
N GLU A 453 16.57 -10.85 -10.30
CA GLU A 453 17.67 -10.16 -10.96
C GLU A 453 17.17 -9.01 -11.86
N ARG A 454 16.09 -9.23 -12.62
CA ARG A 454 15.48 -8.18 -13.46
C ARG A 454 14.96 -7.02 -12.63
N ILE A 455 14.25 -7.28 -11.53
CA ILE A 455 13.80 -6.20 -10.64
C ILE A 455 15.03 -5.45 -10.06
N ALA A 456 16.03 -6.18 -9.58
CA ALA A 456 17.22 -5.59 -8.96
C ALA A 456 18.00 -4.68 -9.94
N THR A 457 18.26 -5.17 -11.14
CA THR A 457 19.09 -4.47 -12.13
C THR A 457 18.32 -3.37 -12.86
N GLU A 458 17.07 -3.63 -13.26
CA GLU A 458 16.30 -2.71 -14.09
C GLU A 458 15.56 -1.65 -13.26
N ILE A 459 15.01 -2.01 -12.10
CA ILE A 459 14.23 -1.06 -11.26
C ILE A 459 15.10 -0.41 -10.19
N TYR A 460 16.01 -1.16 -9.55
CA TYR A 460 16.81 -0.61 -8.44
C TYR A 460 18.14 -0.02 -8.91
N GLY A 461 18.65 -0.44 -10.07
CA GLY A 461 19.99 -0.08 -10.53
C GLY A 461 21.11 -0.84 -9.80
N ALA A 462 20.80 -2.03 -9.24
CA ALA A 462 21.82 -2.91 -8.69
C ALA A 462 22.71 -3.46 -9.81
N SER A 463 23.96 -3.79 -9.48
CA SER A 463 24.88 -4.50 -10.39
C SER A 463 24.58 -6.00 -10.47
N GLY A 464 23.77 -6.52 -9.55
CA GLY A 464 23.24 -7.88 -9.55
C GLY A 464 22.68 -8.29 -8.19
N VAL A 465 22.45 -9.59 -8.01
CA VAL A 465 21.89 -10.17 -6.78
C VAL A 465 22.84 -11.19 -6.15
N GLU A 466 23.01 -11.12 -4.84
CA GLU A 466 23.69 -12.12 -4.03
C GLU A 466 22.68 -12.86 -3.13
N TYR A 467 22.74 -14.19 -3.14
CA TYR A 467 21.89 -15.04 -2.32
C TYR A 467 22.67 -15.62 -1.13
N ILE A 468 22.22 -15.31 0.08
CA ILE A 468 22.82 -15.79 1.33
C ILE A 468 21.79 -16.61 2.13
N GLY A 469 22.22 -17.22 3.25
CA GLY A 469 21.32 -17.86 4.20
C GLY A 469 20.56 -19.07 3.64
N THR A 470 19.23 -18.99 3.63
CA THR A 470 18.36 -20.07 3.14
C THR A 470 17.83 -19.82 1.73
N ALA A 471 18.03 -18.62 1.17
CA ALA A 471 17.37 -18.16 -0.05
C ALA A 471 17.37 -19.17 -1.21
N MET A 472 18.53 -19.73 -1.58
CA MET A 472 18.60 -20.70 -2.70
C MET A 472 17.87 -22.02 -2.40
N ARG A 473 17.84 -22.46 -1.14
CA ARG A 473 17.06 -23.64 -0.72
C ARG A 473 15.57 -23.35 -0.74
N ASP A 474 15.18 -22.15 -0.34
CA ASP A 474 13.78 -21.71 -0.34
C ASP A 474 13.25 -21.62 -1.78
N ILE A 475 14.00 -20.99 -2.69
CA ILE A 475 13.69 -20.90 -4.13
C ILE A 475 13.44 -22.29 -4.71
N ARG A 476 14.38 -23.22 -4.52
CA ARG A 476 14.24 -24.59 -5.01
C ARG A 476 13.00 -25.29 -4.45
N SER A 477 12.70 -25.06 -3.17
CA SER A 477 11.52 -25.66 -2.52
C SER A 477 10.22 -25.10 -3.09
N ILE A 478 10.17 -23.80 -3.39
CA ILE A 478 9.03 -23.14 -4.02
C ILE A 478 8.81 -23.65 -5.45
N GLU A 479 9.88 -23.79 -6.24
CA GLU A 479 9.81 -24.34 -7.60
C GLU A 479 9.30 -25.79 -7.60
N LEU A 480 9.83 -26.65 -6.72
CA LEU A 480 9.37 -28.03 -6.55
C LEU A 480 7.90 -28.11 -6.10
N ALA A 481 7.43 -27.11 -5.35
CA ALA A 481 6.02 -26.98 -4.94
C ALA A 481 5.11 -26.40 -6.04
N GLY A 482 5.64 -26.11 -7.24
CA GLY A 482 4.90 -25.55 -8.37
C GLY A 482 4.67 -24.03 -8.30
N GLY A 483 5.35 -23.33 -7.38
CA GLY A 483 5.26 -21.88 -7.22
C GLY A 483 6.12 -21.08 -8.20
N GLY A 484 6.86 -21.76 -9.09
CA GLY A 484 7.81 -21.15 -10.03
C GLY A 484 7.22 -20.03 -10.89
N HIS A 485 5.93 -20.08 -11.23
CA HIS A 485 5.24 -19.10 -12.08
C HIS A 485 4.66 -17.90 -11.31
N LEU A 486 4.91 -17.78 -10.01
CA LEU A 486 4.39 -16.65 -9.23
C LEU A 486 5.21 -15.36 -9.47
N PRO A 487 4.58 -14.18 -9.41
CA PRO A 487 5.28 -12.91 -9.42
C PRO A 487 6.07 -12.69 -8.13
N ILE A 488 7.02 -11.75 -8.19
CA ILE A 488 7.95 -11.43 -7.11
C ILE A 488 7.51 -10.16 -6.39
N CYS A 489 7.55 -10.18 -5.06
CA CYS A 489 7.32 -9.05 -4.17
C CYS A 489 8.56 -8.85 -3.30
N ILE A 490 9.55 -8.11 -3.79
CA ILE A 490 10.78 -7.88 -3.02
C ILE A 490 10.47 -7.04 -1.78
N ALA A 491 10.92 -7.53 -0.62
CA ALA A 491 10.88 -6.81 0.63
C ALA A 491 12.27 -6.26 0.95
N LYS A 492 12.50 -4.99 0.62
CA LYS A 492 13.71 -4.22 0.99
C LYS A 492 13.33 -2.93 1.74
N THR A 493 14.31 -2.13 2.13
CA THR A 493 14.03 -0.80 2.69
C THR A 493 13.38 0.12 1.66
N GLN A 494 12.44 0.94 2.11
CA GLN A 494 11.79 1.99 1.34
C GLN A 494 12.58 3.31 1.29
N MET A 495 13.70 3.39 2.03
CA MET A 495 14.46 4.63 2.25
C MET A 495 15.61 4.81 1.26
N SER A 496 15.80 3.85 0.35
CA SER A 496 16.83 3.82 -0.68
C SER A 496 16.35 2.95 -1.84
N LEU A 497 16.83 3.24 -3.06
CA LEU A 497 16.74 2.30 -4.18
C LEU A 497 17.52 1.01 -3.86
N SER A 498 18.59 1.10 -3.08
CA SER A 498 19.33 -0.06 -2.56
C SER A 498 18.66 -0.74 -1.36
N ASP A 499 19.26 -1.84 -0.89
CA ASP A 499 18.89 -2.47 0.38
C ASP A 499 19.53 -1.82 1.62
N ASP A 500 20.39 -0.82 1.45
CA ASP A 500 20.94 0.03 2.52
C ASP A 500 20.18 1.37 2.62
N PRO A 501 19.45 1.63 3.72
CA PRO A 501 18.67 2.87 3.89
C PRO A 501 19.50 4.16 3.96
N LYS A 502 20.82 4.05 4.11
CA LYS A 502 21.74 5.20 4.18
C LYS A 502 22.13 5.73 2.81
N LEU A 503 22.07 4.90 1.76
CA LEU A 503 22.38 5.34 0.41
C LEU A 503 21.24 6.20 -0.14
N LYS A 504 21.56 7.33 -0.73
CA LYS A 504 20.63 8.35 -1.25
C LYS A 504 20.92 8.62 -2.74
N GLY A 505 20.08 9.42 -3.40
CA GLY A 505 20.14 9.60 -4.84
C GLY A 505 19.73 8.31 -5.57
N ALA A 506 20.44 8.00 -6.66
CA ALA A 506 20.42 6.72 -7.34
C ALA A 506 21.80 6.05 -7.19
N PRO A 507 22.00 5.19 -6.17
CA PRO A 507 23.30 4.57 -5.93
C PRO A 507 23.67 3.58 -7.04
N GLU A 508 24.96 3.56 -7.40
CA GLU A 508 25.54 2.65 -8.41
C GLU A 508 26.51 1.66 -7.76
N GLY A 509 26.83 0.56 -8.46
CA GLY A 509 27.89 -0.38 -8.04
C GLY A 509 27.58 -1.23 -6.80
N TRP A 510 26.31 -1.32 -6.38
CA TRP A 510 25.88 -2.12 -5.23
C TRP A 510 25.18 -3.42 -5.65
N ILE A 511 25.12 -4.40 -4.76
CA ILE A 511 24.51 -5.72 -5.00
C ILE A 511 23.33 -5.90 -4.03
N LEU A 512 22.21 -6.39 -4.56
CA LEU A 512 21.04 -6.71 -3.74
C LEU A 512 21.28 -8.02 -2.98
N THR A 513 21.18 -8.01 -1.65
CA THR A 513 21.38 -9.21 -0.84
C THR A 513 20.05 -9.85 -0.44
N VAL A 514 19.79 -11.06 -0.92
CA VAL A 514 18.59 -11.85 -0.59
C VAL A 514 18.93 -12.93 0.44
N ARG A 515 18.30 -12.88 1.62
CA ARG A 515 18.62 -13.78 2.76
C ARG A 515 17.75 -15.03 2.83
N GLU A 516 16.48 -14.87 2.54
CA GLU A 516 15.46 -15.92 2.59
C GLU A 516 14.36 -15.57 1.61
N VAL A 517 13.62 -16.58 1.17
CA VAL A 517 12.53 -16.40 0.21
C VAL A 517 11.26 -17.06 0.75
N LEU A 518 10.22 -16.27 0.95
CA LEU A 518 8.93 -16.76 1.42
C LEU A 518 7.96 -16.90 0.26
N MET A 519 6.88 -17.65 0.46
CA MET A 519 5.79 -17.76 -0.51
C MET A 519 4.46 -17.46 0.18
N SER A 520 3.74 -16.47 -0.34
CA SER A 520 2.33 -16.25 0.00
C SER A 520 1.48 -16.97 -1.03
N ALA A 521 1.22 -18.26 -0.79
CA ALA A 521 0.54 -19.14 -1.73
C ALA A 521 -0.93 -18.75 -2.00
N GLY A 522 -1.63 -18.24 -0.99
CA GLY A 522 -2.99 -17.72 -1.13
C GLY A 522 -3.01 -16.35 -1.82
N ALA A 523 -2.05 -15.49 -1.51
CA ALA A 523 -1.94 -14.19 -2.18
C ALA A 523 -1.33 -14.28 -3.60
N ARG A 524 -0.71 -15.43 -3.94
CA ARG A 524 -0.11 -15.79 -5.24
C ARG A 524 1.09 -14.90 -5.61
N PHE A 525 2.06 -14.77 -4.70
CA PHE A 525 3.37 -14.16 -4.99
C PHE A 525 4.48 -14.72 -4.08
N ILE A 526 5.73 -14.51 -4.49
CA ILE A 526 6.96 -14.90 -3.78
C ILE A 526 7.55 -13.65 -3.13
N ILE A 527 8.12 -13.77 -1.93
CA ILE A 527 8.66 -12.64 -1.16
C ILE A 527 10.15 -12.88 -0.86
N PRO A 528 11.06 -12.38 -1.72
CA PRO A 528 12.48 -12.29 -1.37
C PRO A 528 12.67 -11.26 -0.26
N ILE A 529 13.26 -11.67 0.85
CA ILE A 529 13.54 -10.79 1.99
C ILE A 529 14.98 -10.27 1.88
N CYS A 530 15.08 -8.94 1.73
CA CYS A 530 16.34 -8.21 1.65
C CYS A 530 16.52 -7.37 2.93
N GLY A 531 17.72 -7.41 3.50
CA GLY A 531 18.02 -6.71 4.76
C GLY A 531 17.14 -7.16 5.95
N ASN A 532 16.91 -6.23 6.90
CA ASN A 532 16.09 -6.48 8.08
C ASN A 532 14.69 -5.89 7.90
N ILE A 533 13.72 -6.74 7.57
CA ILE A 533 12.31 -6.37 7.47
C ILE A 533 11.61 -6.58 8.81
N MET A 534 10.89 -5.55 9.26
CA MET A 534 10.16 -5.56 10.52
C MET A 534 8.66 -5.73 10.25
N LEU A 535 8.12 -6.90 10.61
CA LEU A 535 6.69 -7.24 10.45
C LEU A 535 5.82 -6.83 11.64
N MET A 536 6.45 -6.47 12.77
CA MET A 536 5.78 -5.93 13.94
C MET A 536 6.54 -4.68 14.39
N PRO A 537 6.04 -3.48 14.05
CA PRO A 537 6.66 -2.23 14.47
C PRO A 537 6.66 -2.10 16.01
N GLY A 538 7.53 -1.22 16.52
CA GLY A 538 7.50 -0.81 17.92
C GLY A 538 7.15 0.67 18.02
N LEU A 539 6.58 1.08 19.16
CA LEU A 539 6.37 2.49 19.45
C LEU A 539 7.70 3.25 19.58
N PRO A 540 7.75 4.55 19.22
CA PRO A 540 8.92 5.41 19.41
C PRO A 540 9.12 5.77 20.89
N SER A 541 10.13 6.60 21.18
CA SER A 541 10.37 7.13 22.54
C SER A 541 9.28 8.09 23.02
N GLN A 542 8.60 8.77 22.10
CA GLN A 542 7.43 9.63 22.35
C GLN A 542 6.33 9.22 21.37
N PRO A 543 5.46 8.28 21.76
CA PRO A 543 4.34 7.83 20.92
C PRO A 543 3.33 8.96 20.71
N ALA A 544 2.78 9.07 19.50
CA ALA A 544 1.67 10.00 19.21
C ALA A 544 0.47 9.82 20.15
N ALA A 545 0.26 8.59 20.65
CA ALA A 545 -0.77 8.26 21.64
C ALA A 545 -0.75 9.14 22.91
N GLU A 546 0.41 9.68 23.32
CA GLU A 546 0.51 10.55 24.50
C GLU A 546 -0.17 11.92 24.31
N GLY A 547 -0.37 12.34 23.05
CA GLY A 547 -1.00 13.63 22.69
C GLY A 547 -2.41 13.50 22.11
N ILE A 548 -2.93 12.28 21.93
CA ILE A 548 -4.27 12.03 21.39
C ILE A 548 -5.29 12.04 22.54
N ASP A 549 -6.40 12.77 22.37
CA ASP A 549 -7.48 12.82 23.36
C ASP A 549 -8.87 12.98 22.72
N TYR A 550 -9.91 12.65 23.48
CA TYR A 550 -11.31 12.85 23.13
C TYR A 550 -12.03 13.59 24.27
N THR A 551 -12.40 14.85 24.02
CA THR A 551 -12.93 15.73 25.07
C THR A 551 -14.38 15.41 25.42
N ASN A 552 -14.85 15.90 26.56
CA ASN A 552 -16.24 15.74 27.00
C ASN A 552 -17.26 16.38 26.05
N GLU A 553 -16.82 17.35 25.24
CA GLU A 553 -17.62 18.03 24.22
C GLU A 553 -17.64 17.26 22.88
N GLY A 554 -16.96 16.11 22.82
CA GLY A 554 -16.91 15.26 21.64
C GLY A 554 -15.89 15.68 20.58
N ARG A 555 -14.85 16.44 20.97
CA ARG A 555 -13.76 16.84 20.06
C ARG A 555 -12.58 15.90 20.13
N ILE A 556 -11.97 15.64 18.98
CA ILE A 556 -10.75 14.84 18.85
C ILE A 556 -9.54 15.77 18.78
N ILE A 557 -8.50 15.45 19.55
CA ILE A 557 -7.24 16.21 19.62
C ILE A 557 -6.08 15.28 19.25
N GLY A 558 -5.08 15.80 18.55
CA GLY A 558 -3.79 15.13 18.34
C GLY A 558 -3.77 14.01 17.28
N LEU A 559 -4.85 13.83 16.53
CA LEU A 559 -4.96 12.86 15.44
C LEU A 559 -4.61 13.50 14.08
N ASP A 560 -3.37 13.95 13.93
CA ASP A 560 -2.83 14.55 12.70
C ASP A 560 -1.92 13.59 11.93
#